data_AF-A0A846NBF5-F1
#
_entry.id   AF-A0A846NBF5-F1
#
_cell.length_a   1.000
_cell.length_b   1.000
_cell.length_c   1.000
_cell.angle_alpha   90.00
_cell.angle_beta   90.00
_cell.angle_gamma   90.00
#
_symmetry.space_group_name_H-M   'P 1'
#
loop_
_entity.id
_entity.type
_entity.pdbx_description
1 polymer ?
#
loop_
_entity_poly.entity_id
_entity_poly.type
_entity_poly.pdbx_seq_one_letter_code
_entity_poly.pdbx_strand_id
1 'polypeptide(L)'
;FQPFHLGHLQAVTYVLKNAPEAIVVIGSAQHSHTIENPFTAGERAMMIRLALDEAGIDPSRYFIIPVSDLDIHGIWVSHIVSLV
;
A
#
# COMPACT_ATOMS: atom_id res chain seq x y z
N PHE A 1 -0.18 -3.69 -5.64
CA PHE A 1 -0.58 -4.83 -4.79
C PHE A 1 -1.82 -5.54 -5.37
N GLN A 2 -1.68 -6.24 -6.50
CA GLN A 2 -2.79 -6.96 -7.16
C GLN A 2 -2.46 -8.47 -7.26
N PRO A 3 -2.51 -9.25 -6.17
CA PRO A 3 -2.82 -8.89 -4.78
C PRO A 3 -1.56 -8.51 -3.95
N PHE A 4 -1.72 -8.36 -2.63
CA PHE A 4 -0.60 -8.43 -1.69
C PHE A 4 -0.08 -9.86 -1.58
N HIS A 5 1.24 -10.06 -1.45
CA HIS A 5 1.86 -11.39 -1.50
C HIS A 5 3.12 -11.41 -0.62
N LEU A 6 3.70 -12.60 -0.40
CA LEU A 6 4.82 -12.79 0.55
C LEU A 6 6.05 -11.92 0.25
N GLY A 7 6.36 -11.66 -1.01
CA GLY A 7 7.44 -10.72 -1.37
C GLY A 7 7.20 -9.29 -0.84
N HIS A 8 5.96 -8.80 -0.87
CA HIS A 8 5.61 -7.49 -0.32
C HIS A 8 5.71 -7.48 1.20
N LEU A 9 5.27 -8.55 1.87
CA LEU A 9 5.41 -8.70 3.33
C LEU A 9 6.87 -8.62 3.75
N GLN A 10 7.76 -9.36 3.08
CA GLN A 10 9.20 -9.31 3.35
C GLN A 10 9.78 -7.91 3.16
N ALA A 11 9.35 -7.17 2.13
CA ALA A 11 9.78 -5.80 1.91
C ALA A 11 9.33 -4.85 3.04
N VAL A 12 8.07 -4.93 3.48
CA VAL A 12 7.57 -4.14 4.61
C VAL A 12 8.32 -4.48 5.90
N THR A 13 8.53 -5.77 6.19
CA THR A 13 9.31 -6.20 7.35
C THR A 13 10.76 -5.69 7.28
N TYR A 14 11.38 -5.68 6.11
CA TYR A 14 12.71 -5.11 5.93
C TYR A 14 12.74 -3.61 6.21
N VAL A 15 11.77 -2.84 5.70
CA VAL A 15 11.66 -1.40 5.98
C VAL A 15 11.50 -1.16 7.49
N LEU A 16 10.61 -1.90 8.16
CA LEU A 16 10.36 -1.75 9.60
C LEU A 16 11.52 -2.24 10.48
N LYS A 17 12.51 -2.95 9.94
CA LYS A 17 13.78 -3.20 10.67
C LYS A 17 14.70 -1.99 10.68
N ASN A 18 14.56 -1.10 9.70
CA ASN A 18 15.46 0.03 9.46
C ASN A 18 14.80 1.40 9.66
N ALA A 19 13.49 1.45 9.85
CA ALA A 19 12.70 2.65 10.06
C ALA A 19 11.65 2.43 11.18
N PRO A 20 11.26 3.49 11.92
CA PRO A 20 10.27 3.37 12.99
C PRO A 20 8.90 2.97 12.44
N GLU A 21 8.51 3.54 11.30
CA GLU A 21 7.20 3.38 10.66
C GLU A 21 7.34 3.12 9.16
N ALA A 22 6.31 2.53 8.54
CA ALA A 22 6.22 2.32 7.10
C ALA A 22 4.89 2.87 6.53
N ILE A 23 4.97 3.68 5.47
CA ILE A 23 3.80 4.13 4.71
C ILE A 23 3.66 3.25 3.48
N VAL A 24 2.59 2.44 3.43
CA VAL A 24 2.27 1.55 2.32
C VAL A 24 1.23 2.22 1.42
N VAL A 25 1.69 2.75 0.29
CA VAL A 25 0.83 3.41 -0.70
C VAL A 25 0.24 2.39 -1.67
N ILE A 26 -1.09 2.27 -1.70
CA ILE A 26 -1.82 1.48 -2.70
C ILE A 26 -2.05 2.36 -3.93
N GLY A 27 -1.15 2.27 -4.91
CA GLY A 27 -1.30 2.96 -6.21
C GLY A 27 -2.43 2.40 -7.07
N SER A 28 -2.80 3.14 -8.12
CA SER A 28 -3.93 2.82 -9.00
C SER A 28 -5.21 2.49 -8.23
N ALA A 29 -5.49 3.26 -7.18
CA ALA A 29 -6.62 3.00 -6.29
C ALA A 29 -7.99 3.09 -6.99
N GLN A 30 -8.09 3.89 -8.05
CA GLN A 30 -9.29 4.11 -8.87
C GLN A 30 -9.63 2.92 -9.79
N HIS A 31 -8.70 1.99 -10.02
CA HIS A 31 -8.89 0.87 -10.93
C HIS A 31 -9.20 -0.44 -10.17
N SER A 32 -10.18 -1.18 -10.67
CA SER A 32 -10.62 -2.48 -10.15
C SER A 32 -11.40 -3.25 -11.24
N HIS A 33 -11.72 -4.52 -10.99
CA HIS A 33 -12.53 -5.37 -11.89
C HIS A 33 -11.96 -5.52 -13.32
N THR A 34 -10.64 -5.41 -13.48
CA THR A 34 -9.94 -5.75 -14.73
C THR A 34 -8.97 -6.90 -14.50
N ILE A 35 -8.44 -7.50 -15.58
CA ILE A 35 -7.44 -8.58 -15.46
C ILE A 35 -6.18 -8.08 -14.75
N GLU A 36 -5.77 -6.86 -15.04
CA GLU A 36 -4.57 -6.22 -14.47
C GLU A 36 -4.82 -5.67 -13.06
N ASN A 37 -6.03 -5.18 -12.80
CA ASN A 37 -6.46 -4.63 -11.53
C ASN A 37 -7.74 -5.34 -11.05
N PRO A 38 -7.64 -6.58 -10.57
CA PRO A 38 -8.81 -7.34 -10.16
C PRO A 38 -9.45 -6.80 -8.89
N PHE A 39 -8.65 -6.33 -7.93
CA PHE A 39 -9.13 -5.92 -6.60
C PHE A 39 -9.26 -4.40 -6.47
N THR A 40 -10.32 -3.99 -5.78
CA THR A 40 -10.56 -2.62 -5.33
C THR A 40 -9.47 -2.15 -4.34
N ALA A 41 -9.36 -0.84 -4.14
CA ALA A 41 -8.44 -0.29 -3.13
C ALA A 41 -8.75 -0.81 -1.71
N GLY A 42 -10.04 -0.94 -1.37
CA GLY A 42 -10.49 -1.44 -0.06
C GLY A 42 -10.12 -2.90 0.18
N GLU A 43 -10.34 -3.78 -0.81
CA GLU A 43 -9.93 -5.19 -0.73
C GLU A 43 -8.41 -5.31 -0.56
N ARG A 44 -7.64 -4.52 -1.31
CA ARG A 44 -6.18 -4.49 -1.19
C ARG A 44 -5.72 -4.00 0.18
N ALA A 45 -6.35 -2.95 0.72
CA ALA A 45 -6.06 -2.46 2.05
C ALA A 45 -6.35 -3.51 3.12
N MET A 46 -7.47 -4.24 2.99
CA MET A 46 -7.82 -5.35 3.87
C MET A 46 -6.78 -6.48 3.79
N MET A 47 -6.36 -6.88 2.58
CA MET A 47 -5.32 -7.91 2.41
C MET A 47 -4.00 -7.51 3.08
N ILE A 48 -3.56 -6.26 2.91
CA ILE A 48 -2.34 -5.75 3.56
C ILE A 48 -2.52 -5.77 5.08
N ARG A 49 -3.61 -5.21 5.59
CA ARG A 49 -3.89 -5.14 7.03
C ARG A 49 -3.85 -6.51 7.68
N LEU A 50 -4.59 -7.48 7.12
CA LEU A 50 -4.66 -8.84 7.65
C LEU A 50 -3.32 -9.58 7.56
N ALA A 51 -2.55 -9.40 6.48
CA ALA A 51 -1.24 -10.01 6.35
C ALA A 51 -0.22 -9.45 7.36
N LEU A 52 -0.27 -8.14 7.64
CA LEU A 52 0.60 -7.51 8.65
C LEU A 52 0.18 -7.91 10.08
N ASP A 53 -1.13 -8.02 10.34
CA ASP A 53 -1.66 -8.55 11.61
C ASP A 53 -1.20 -10.00 11.86
N GLU A 54 -1.32 -10.87 10.85
CA GLU A 54 -0.87 -12.26 10.93
C GLU A 54 0.65 -12.36 11.15
N ALA A 55 1.43 -11.43 10.58
CA ALA A 55 2.87 -11.34 10.79
C ALA A 55 3.26 -10.73 12.16
N GLY A 56 2.28 -10.33 12.99
CA GLY A 56 2.52 -9.73 14.31
C GLY A 56 3.14 -8.33 14.24
N ILE A 57 2.93 -7.60 13.15
CA ILE A 57 3.42 -6.23 13.01
C ILE A 57 2.47 -5.29 13.75
N ASP A 58 3.04 -4.49 14.66
CA ASP A 58 2.29 -3.50 15.44
C ASP A 58 1.58 -2.48 14.51
N PRO A 59 0.25 -2.32 14.62
CA PRO A 59 -0.52 -1.41 13.78
C PRO A 59 -0.10 0.06 13.91
N SER A 60 0.52 0.46 15.01
CA SER A 60 1.06 1.82 15.19
C SER A 60 2.27 2.10 14.31
N ARG A 61 2.89 1.06 13.75
CA ARG A 61 4.12 1.16 12.95
C ARG A 61 3.87 1.27 11.46
N TYR A 62 2.63 1.35 10.99
CA TYR A 62 2.39 1.49 9.57
C TYR A 62 1.09 2.21 9.22
N PHE A 63 1.07 2.79 8.03
CA PHE A 63 -0.09 3.40 7.41
C PHE A 63 -0.38 2.74 6.07
N ILE A 64 -1.65 2.58 5.71
CA ILE A 64 -2.09 2.06 4.42
C ILE A 64 -2.92 3.14 3.74
N ILE A 65 -2.38 3.75 2.68
CA ILE A 65 -2.97 4.93 2.05
C ILE A 65 -3.27 4.61 0.58
N PRO A 66 -4.54 4.56 0.16
CA PRO A 66 -4.88 4.43 -1.25
C PRO A 66 -4.67 5.75 -1.98
N VAL A 67 -4.00 5.69 -3.14
CA VAL A 67 -3.69 6.86 -3.96
C VAL A 67 -4.10 6.58 -5.40
N SER A 68 -4.89 7.48 -5.97
CA SER A 68 -5.29 7.41 -7.37
C SER A 68 -4.17 7.91 -8.28
N ASP A 69 -4.09 7.39 -9.49
CA ASP A 69 -3.12 7.90 -10.46
C ASP A 69 -3.52 9.29 -10.96
N LEU A 70 -2.51 10.06 -11.36
CA LEU A 70 -2.68 11.35 -12.02
C LEU A 70 -2.09 11.25 -13.42
N ASP A 71 -2.76 11.86 -14.40
CA ASP A 71 -2.29 11.90 -15.79
C ASP A 71 -1.06 12.82 -15.99
N ILE A 72 -0.65 13.53 -14.93
CA ILE A 72 0.49 14.44 -14.93
C ILE A 72 1.55 13.90 -13.97
N HIS A 73 2.54 13.18 -14.50
CA HIS A 73 3.61 12.60 -13.69
C HIS A 73 4.39 13.63 -12.87
N GLY A 74 4.54 14.86 -13.38
CA GLY A 74 5.31 15.92 -12.72
C GLY A 74 4.74 16.37 -11.37
N ILE A 75 3.47 16.09 -11.07
CA ILE A 75 2.83 16.44 -9.79
C ILE A 75 2.57 15.24 -8.89
N TRP A 76 2.89 14.02 -9.33
CA TRP A 76 2.55 12.80 -8.59
C TRP A 76 3.23 12.73 -7.22
N VAL A 77 4.49 13.16 -7.12
CA VAL A 77 5.21 13.23 -5.84
C VAL A 77 4.55 14.21 -4.89
N SER A 78 4.26 15.43 -5.35
CA SER A 78 3.56 16.45 -4.54
C SER A 78 2.18 15.98 -4.10
N HIS A 79 1.48 15.23 -4.96
CA HIS A 79 0.21 14.61 -4.62
C HIS A 79 0.35 13.59 -3.49
N ILE A 80 1.32 12.68 -3.57
CA ILE A 80 1.58 11.73 -2.47
C ILE A 80 1.93 12.46 -1.19
N VAL A 81 2.83 13.44 -1.24
CA VAL A 81 3.27 14.21 -0.06
C VAL A 81 2.08 14.92 0.61
N SER A 82 1.05 15.31 -0.15
CA SER A 82 -0.15 15.94 0.42
C SER A 82 -1.09 14.99 1.18
N LEU A 83 -0.89 13.68 1.05
CA LEU A 83 -1.75 12.63 1.64
C LEU A 83 -1.11 11.93 2.84
N VAL A 84 0.15 12.23 3.14
CA VAL A 84 0.98 11.60 4.20
C VAL A 84 1.29 12.55 5.34
#